data_AF-A0A1J3IZ47-F1
#
_entry.id   AF-A0A1J3IZ47-F1
#
_cell.length_a   1.000
_cell.length_b   1.000
_cell.length_c   1.000
_cell.angle_alpha   90.00
_cell.angle_beta   90.00
_cell.angle_gamma   90.00
#
_symmetry.space_group_name_H-M   'P 1'
#
loop_
_entity.id
_entity.type
_entity.pdbx_description
1 polymer ?
#
loop_
_entity_poly.entity_id
_entity_poly.type
_entity_poly.pdbx_seq_one_letter_code
_entity_poly.pdbx_strand_id
1 'polypeptide(L)'
;RTSMFCISRHTETKKEERKKMESTATFDRASEVKAFDQMKIGVKGLADTGITQIPRIFYDPQDSASNPRPSSTVTIPTIDLDGGVFESTATRESVVAKVKHAMEKFGFFRAINHGIPLDTMEKVKAGIRGFHEQ
;
A
#
# COMPACT_ATOMS: atom_id res chain seq x y z
N ARG A 1 65.81 4.70 13.14
CA ARG A 1 64.98 5.91 12.96
C ARG A 1 63.63 5.47 12.40
N THR A 2 62.59 5.56 13.23
CA THR A 2 61.19 5.89 12.85
C THR A 2 60.58 4.99 11.76
N SER A 3 59.92 3.86 12.07
CA SER A 3 58.56 3.78 12.63
C SER A 3 57.70 5.00 12.31
N MET A 4 57.03 5.02 11.15
CA MET A 4 55.77 5.74 10.94
C MET A 4 55.25 5.49 9.53
N PHE A 5 54.60 4.34 9.26
CA PHE A 5 53.63 4.27 8.17
C PHE A 5 52.70 3.04 8.27
N CYS A 6 52.06 2.82 9.43
CA CYS A 6 50.99 1.83 9.53
C CYS A 6 49.78 2.28 10.38
N ILE A 7 49.63 3.56 10.70
CA ILE A 7 48.50 4.07 11.50
C ILE A 7 47.75 5.17 10.74
N SER A 8 47.37 4.91 9.49
CA SER A 8 46.42 5.80 8.78
C SER A 8 45.34 5.09 7.97
N ARG A 9 45.42 3.76 7.77
CA ARG A 9 44.32 3.01 7.11
C ARG A 9 43.31 2.40 8.08
N HIS A 10 43.65 2.23 9.35
CA HIS A 10 42.71 1.72 10.36
C HIS A 10 41.83 2.82 10.98
N THR A 11 42.18 4.09 10.81
CA THR A 11 41.38 5.21 11.34
C THR A 11 40.29 5.66 10.39
N GLU A 12 40.42 5.44 9.08
CA GLU A 12 39.39 5.76 8.09
C GLU A 12 38.28 4.70 8.05
N THR A 13 38.63 3.42 8.06
CA THR A 13 37.62 2.33 8.13
C THR A 13 36.80 2.40 9.41
N LYS A 14 37.43 2.74 10.54
CA LYS A 14 36.73 2.94 11.82
C LYS A 14 35.90 4.23 11.86
N LYS A 15 36.22 5.24 11.04
CA LYS A 15 35.45 6.48 10.90
C LYS A 15 34.25 6.28 9.98
N GLU A 16 34.38 5.48 8.93
CA GLU A 16 33.28 5.04 8.06
C GLU A 16 32.30 4.12 8.81
N GLU A 17 32.81 3.18 9.61
CA GLU A 17 32.00 2.33 10.48
C GLU A 17 31.34 3.12 11.61
N ARG A 18 32.02 4.11 12.21
CA ARG A 18 31.40 5.03 13.17
C ARG A 18 30.35 5.94 12.53
N LYS A 19 30.53 6.36 11.28
CA LYS A 19 29.51 7.13 10.53
C LYS A 19 28.31 6.25 10.16
N LYS A 20 28.51 4.95 9.93
CA LYS A 20 27.45 3.96 9.72
C LYS A 20 26.74 3.60 11.04
N MET A 21 27.46 3.60 12.15
CA MET A 21 26.99 3.27 13.51
C MET A 21 26.43 4.49 14.29
N GLU A 22 26.70 5.73 13.85
CA GLU A 22 26.03 6.97 14.33
C GLU A 22 24.73 7.27 13.58
N SER A 23 24.49 6.64 12.42
CA SER A 23 23.20 6.75 11.71
C SER A 23 22.07 5.96 12.39
N THR A 24 22.41 5.22 13.45
CA THR A 24 21.49 4.69 14.45
C THR A 24 21.53 5.54 15.72
N ALA A 25 21.51 6.87 15.59
CA ALA A 25 20.72 7.65 16.54
C ALA A 25 19.36 6.97 16.58
N THR A 26 19.01 6.39 17.73
CA THR A 26 17.82 5.58 17.98
C THR A 26 16.65 6.10 17.16
N PHE A 27 16.26 5.37 16.11
CA PHE A 27 15.07 5.70 15.32
C PHE A 27 13.87 5.60 16.26
N ASP A 28 13.48 6.74 16.80
CA ASP A 28 12.32 6.84 17.66
C ASP A 28 11.09 7.05 16.78
N ARG A 29 10.54 5.92 16.34
CA ARG A 29 9.32 5.88 15.53
C ARG A 29 8.20 6.69 16.16
N ALA A 30 8.10 6.72 17.48
CA ALA A 30 7.04 7.45 18.18
C ALA A 30 7.20 8.97 17.99
N SER A 31 8.42 9.48 18.11
CA SER A 31 8.71 10.90 17.86
C SER A 31 8.47 11.31 16.41
N GLU A 32 8.88 10.50 15.43
CA GLU A 32 8.61 10.82 14.02
C GLU A 32 7.12 10.77 13.65
N VAL A 33 6.37 9.80 14.18
CA VAL A 33 4.90 9.74 13.99
C VAL A 33 4.24 10.97 14.60
N LYS A 34 4.69 11.41 15.78
CA LYS A 34 4.18 12.61 16.41
C LYS A 34 4.48 13.86 15.58
N ALA A 35 5.71 14.00 15.07
CA ALA A 35 6.09 15.12 14.22
C ALA A 35 5.25 15.15 12.93
N PHE A 36 5.02 13.99 12.29
CA PHE A 36 4.17 13.87 11.11
C PHE A 36 2.72 14.25 11.40
N ASP A 37 2.12 13.74 12.48
CA ASP A 37 0.75 14.11 12.85
C ASP A 37 0.61 15.61 13.15
N GLN A 38 1.63 16.23 13.74
CA GLN A 38 1.67 17.68 14.00
C GLN A 38 1.71 18.53 12.73
N MET A 39 2.22 18.00 11.61
CA MET A 39 2.17 18.72 10.32
C MET A 39 0.73 18.88 9.82
N LYS A 40 -0.20 18.01 10.22
CA LYS A 40 -1.63 18.05 9.86
C LYS A 40 -1.93 18.08 8.35
N ILE A 41 -0.97 17.66 7.53
CA ILE A 41 -1.07 17.60 6.06
C ILE A 41 -1.48 16.22 5.53
N GLY A 42 -1.44 15.18 6.38
CA GLY A 42 -1.67 13.79 5.97
C GLY A 42 -0.64 13.27 4.95
N VAL A 43 -0.86 12.05 4.47
CA VAL A 43 0.06 11.41 3.50
C VAL A 43 -0.04 12.04 2.11
N LYS A 44 -1.21 12.54 1.72
CA LYS A 44 -1.39 13.26 0.45
C LYS A 44 -0.60 14.57 0.47
N GLY A 45 -0.78 15.41 1.50
CA GLY A 45 -0.03 16.66 1.58
C GLY A 45 1.48 16.43 1.68
N LEU A 46 1.91 15.35 2.35
CA LEU A 46 3.31 14.93 2.33
C LEU A 46 3.80 14.61 0.91
N ALA A 47 3.03 13.86 0.12
CA ALA A 47 3.37 13.57 -1.27
C ALA A 47 3.40 14.84 -2.14
N ASP A 48 2.44 15.75 -1.95
CA ASP A 48 2.32 17.01 -2.68
C ASP A 48 3.52 17.95 -2.41
N THR A 49 4.24 17.80 -1.28
CA THR A 49 5.49 18.56 -1.02
C THR A 49 6.68 18.15 -1.88
N GLY A 50 6.56 17.05 -2.65
CA GLY A 50 7.63 16.59 -3.55
C GLY A 50 8.77 15.86 -2.82
N ILE A 51 8.46 15.11 -1.76
CA ILE A 51 9.46 14.33 -1.02
C ILE A 51 10.28 13.41 -1.96
N THR A 52 11.60 13.37 -1.77
CA THR A 52 12.49 12.49 -2.54
C THR A 52 12.73 11.14 -1.88
N GLN A 53 12.41 11.03 -0.59
CA GLN A 53 12.53 9.81 0.21
C GLN A 53 11.29 9.62 1.09
N ILE A 54 10.82 8.37 1.17
CA ILE A 54 9.69 8.00 2.02
C ILE A 54 10.17 8.01 3.50
N PRO A 55 9.47 8.70 4.41
CA PRO A 55 9.79 8.66 5.83
C PRO A 55 9.79 7.23 6.39
N ARG A 56 10.76 6.92 7.25
CA ARG A 56 10.97 5.56 7.79
C ARG A 56 9.77 5.03 8.57
N ILE A 57 8.89 5.90 9.08
CA ILE A 57 7.64 5.51 9.76
C ILE A 57 6.66 4.72 8.87
N PHE A 58 6.78 4.84 7.54
CA PHE A 58 5.97 4.12 6.55
C PHE A 58 6.62 2.83 6.06
N TYR A 59 7.83 2.49 6.53
CA TYR A 59 8.47 1.23 6.15
C TYR A 59 7.82 0.10 6.94
N ASP A 60 7.48 -0.97 6.24
CA ASP A 60 7.03 -2.21 6.88
C ASP A 60 8.26 -2.92 7.48
N PRO A 61 8.30 -3.14 8.81
CA PRO A 61 9.40 -3.85 9.45
C PRO A 61 9.62 -5.28 8.93
N GLN A 62 8.60 -5.89 8.32
CA GLN A 62 8.66 -7.24 7.75
C GLN A 62 9.12 -7.28 6.29
N ASP A 63 9.35 -6.12 5.65
CA ASP A 63 9.70 -6.00 4.23
C ASP A 63 11.17 -6.35 3.92
N SER A 64 11.73 -7.32 4.66
CA SER A 64 13.12 -7.76 4.53
C SER A 64 13.31 -8.97 3.62
N ALA A 65 12.24 -9.58 3.11
CA ALA A 65 12.38 -10.78 2.29
C ALA A 65 11.23 -10.95 1.31
N SER A 66 11.57 -10.91 0.02
CA SER A 66 10.78 -11.46 -1.08
C SER A 66 9.34 -10.97 -1.11
N ASN A 67 9.01 -10.06 -2.01
CA ASN A 67 7.66 -10.03 -2.56
C ASN A 67 7.62 -11.18 -3.57
N PRO A 68 7.28 -12.46 -3.22
CA PRO A 68 7.20 -13.49 -4.23
C PRO A 68 6.18 -13.00 -5.24
N ARG A 69 6.60 -12.81 -6.49
CA ARG A 69 5.63 -12.67 -7.58
C ARG A 69 4.64 -13.82 -7.39
N PRO A 70 3.33 -13.54 -7.21
CA PRO A 70 2.38 -14.59 -6.95
C PRO A 70 2.53 -15.62 -8.07
N SER A 71 2.87 -16.86 -7.71
CA SER A 71 3.12 -17.94 -8.67
C SER A 71 1.84 -18.45 -9.33
N SER A 72 0.70 -17.85 -9.01
CA SER A 72 -0.61 -18.37 -9.32
C SER A 72 -1.42 -17.37 -10.14
N THR A 73 -1.93 -17.85 -11.28
CA THR A 73 -2.89 -17.19 -12.18
C THR A 73 -4.30 -17.20 -11.58
N VAL A 74 -4.44 -16.96 -10.27
CA VAL A 74 -5.74 -16.97 -9.61
C VAL A 74 -6.54 -15.79 -10.13
N THR A 75 -7.53 -16.10 -10.97
CA THR A 75 -8.45 -15.10 -11.52
C THR A 75 -9.62 -14.92 -10.56
N ILE A 76 -9.82 -13.68 -10.12
CA ILE A 76 -10.93 -13.32 -9.23
C ILE A 76 -12.26 -13.59 -9.97
N PRO A 77 -13.23 -14.30 -9.35
CA PRO A 77 -14.52 -14.55 -9.98
C PRO A 77 -15.21 -13.25 -10.38
N THR A 78 -15.74 -13.20 -11.60
CA THR A 78 -16.61 -12.10 -12.05
C THR A 78 -18.02 -12.62 -12.20
N ILE A 79 -18.98 -11.96 -11.56
CA ILE A 79 -20.39 -12.36 -11.51
C ILE A 79 -21.24 -11.28 -12.15
N ASP A 80 -22.01 -11.68 -13.15
CA ASP A 80 -23.03 -10.85 -13.78
C ASP A 80 -24.31 -10.87 -12.93
N LEU A 81 -24.79 -9.68 -12.55
CA LEU A 81 -25.99 -9.48 -11.76
C LEU A 81 -27.21 -9.08 -12.59
N ASP A 82 -27.12 -9.15 -13.93
CA ASP A 82 -28.24 -8.98 -14.87
C ASP A 82 -28.98 -7.65 -14.72
N GLY A 83 -28.23 -6.56 -14.52
CA GLY A 83 -28.79 -5.23 -14.27
C GLY A 83 -29.50 -5.08 -12.93
N GLY A 84 -29.45 -6.09 -12.06
CA GLY A 84 -30.26 -6.15 -10.83
C GLY A 84 -31.74 -6.48 -11.08
N VAL A 85 -32.11 -6.78 -12.32
CA VAL A 85 -33.47 -7.13 -12.74
C VAL A 85 -33.45 -8.56 -13.27
N PHE A 86 -33.98 -9.50 -12.49
CA PHE A 86 -33.99 -10.90 -12.87
C PHE A 86 -35.30 -11.26 -13.58
N GLU A 87 -35.19 -11.81 -14.78
CA GLU A 87 -36.35 -12.26 -15.58
C GLU A 87 -37.18 -13.37 -14.89
N SER A 88 -36.58 -14.14 -13.98
CA SER A 88 -37.28 -15.22 -13.26
C SER A 88 -36.63 -15.55 -11.92
N THR A 89 -37.34 -16.33 -11.08
CA THR A 89 -36.77 -16.90 -9.85
C THR A 89 -35.55 -17.78 -10.17
N ALA A 90 -35.60 -18.55 -11.26
CA ALA A 90 -34.50 -19.44 -11.64
C ALA A 90 -33.22 -18.69 -12.02
N THR A 91 -33.32 -17.55 -12.74
CA THR A 91 -32.15 -16.73 -13.08
C THR A 91 -31.53 -16.11 -11.83
N ARG A 92 -32.36 -15.63 -10.91
CA ARG A 92 -31.90 -15.15 -9.60
C ARG A 92 -31.20 -16.24 -8.79
N GLU A 93 -31.77 -17.43 -8.70
CA GLU A 93 -31.17 -18.57 -7.97
C GLU A 93 -29.80 -18.98 -8.55
N SER A 94 -29.65 -18.96 -9.88
CA SER A 94 -28.38 -19.21 -10.54
C SER A 94 -27.30 -18.20 -10.12
N VAL A 95 -27.64 -16.91 -10.07
CA VAL A 95 -26.71 -15.86 -9.63
C VAL A 95 -26.37 -16.01 -8.15
N VAL A 96 -27.37 -16.31 -7.29
CA VAL A 96 -27.14 -16.57 -5.86
C VAL A 96 -26.18 -17.75 -5.66
N ALA A 97 -26.33 -18.83 -6.43
CA ALA A 97 -25.43 -19.97 -6.36
C ALA A 97 -23.98 -19.60 -6.74
N LYS A 98 -23.79 -18.77 -7.79
CA LYS A 98 -22.46 -18.25 -8.16
C LYS A 98 -21.85 -17.38 -7.07
N VAL A 99 -22.64 -16.49 -6.47
CA VAL A 99 -22.19 -15.63 -5.36
C VAL A 99 -21.76 -16.49 -4.17
N LYS A 100 -22.59 -17.46 -3.77
CA LYS A 100 -22.26 -18.40 -2.70
C LYS A 100 -20.93 -19.12 -2.96
N HIS A 101 -20.78 -19.69 -4.15
CA HIS A 101 -19.54 -20.40 -4.52
C HIS A 101 -18.30 -19.48 -4.49
N ALA A 102 -18.42 -18.25 -5.00
CA ALA A 102 -17.31 -17.31 -4.99
C ALA A 102 -16.93 -16.89 -3.56
N MET A 103 -17.91 -16.68 -2.69
CA MET A 103 -17.68 -16.35 -1.29
C MET A 103 -17.03 -17.49 -0.52
N GLU A 104 -17.50 -18.73 -0.70
CA GLU A 104 -16.93 -19.91 -0.02
C GLU A 104 -15.50 -20.20 -0.45
N LYS A 105 -15.20 -20.03 -1.76
CA LYS A 105 -13.89 -20.40 -2.31
C LYS A 105 -12.86 -19.28 -2.29
N PHE A 106 -13.28 -18.03 -2.49
CA PHE A 106 -12.38 -16.88 -2.67
C PHE A 106 -12.56 -15.81 -1.60
N GLY A 107 -13.72 -15.74 -0.92
CA GLY A 107 -14.04 -14.68 0.03
C GLY A 107 -14.39 -13.33 -0.61
N PHE A 108 -14.32 -13.21 -1.95
CA PHE A 108 -14.70 -12.01 -2.69
C PHE A 108 -14.90 -12.32 -4.18
N PHE A 109 -15.56 -11.39 -4.89
CA PHE A 109 -15.79 -11.45 -6.33
C PHE A 109 -15.94 -10.04 -6.92
N ARG A 110 -15.85 -9.92 -8.24
CA ARG A 110 -16.17 -8.70 -8.99
C ARG A 110 -17.59 -8.80 -9.53
N ALA A 111 -18.45 -7.85 -9.20
CA ALA A 111 -19.79 -7.75 -9.81
C ALA A 111 -19.74 -6.93 -11.11
N ILE A 112 -20.48 -7.36 -12.13
CA ILE A 112 -20.77 -6.58 -13.35
C ILE A 112 -22.28 -6.53 -13.56
N ASN A 113 -22.75 -5.56 -14.36
CA ASN A 113 -24.18 -5.30 -14.58
C ASN A 113 -24.96 -5.26 -13.25
N HIS A 114 -24.44 -4.58 -12.24
CA HIS A 114 -25.02 -4.50 -10.90
C HIS A 114 -26.23 -3.54 -10.80
N GLY A 115 -26.69 -2.96 -11.91
CA GLY A 115 -27.83 -2.03 -11.95
C GLY A 115 -27.54 -0.60 -11.50
N ILE A 116 -26.30 -0.30 -11.08
CA ILE A 116 -25.92 1.08 -10.70
C ILE A 116 -25.44 1.81 -11.97
N PRO A 117 -26.03 2.96 -12.32
CA PRO A 117 -25.63 3.73 -13.50
C PRO A 117 -24.14 4.11 -13.46
N LEU A 118 -23.47 4.03 -14.61
CA LEU A 118 -22.06 4.39 -14.74
C LEU A 118 -21.79 5.84 -14.31
N ASP A 119 -22.66 6.77 -14.70
CA ASP A 119 -22.57 8.19 -14.33
C ASP A 119 -22.55 8.39 -12.81
N THR A 120 -23.35 7.60 -12.06
CA THR A 120 -23.32 7.64 -10.59
C THR A 120 -21.96 7.23 -10.04
N MET A 121 -21.35 6.16 -10.58
CA MET A 121 -20.02 5.73 -10.12
C MET A 121 -18.94 6.76 -10.46
N GLU A 122 -19.00 7.39 -11.62
CA GLU A 122 -18.06 8.45 -12.01
C GLU A 122 -18.22 9.70 -11.13
N LYS A 123 -19.45 10.10 -10.80
CA LYS A 123 -19.72 11.19 -9.85
C LYS A 123 -19.15 10.90 -8.46
N VAL A 124 -19.28 9.66 -7.97
CA VAL A 124 -18.69 9.26 -6.68
C VAL A 124 -17.16 9.35 -6.73
N LYS A 125 -16.51 8.83 -7.78
CA LYS A 125 -15.06 8.95 -7.96
C LYS A 125 -14.62 10.42 -8.01
N ALA A 126 -15.33 11.25 -8.76
CA ALA A 126 -15.04 12.68 -8.87
C ALA A 126 -15.22 13.41 -7.54
N GLY A 127 -16.27 13.09 -6.78
CA GLY A 127 -16.52 13.66 -5.45
C GLY A 127 -15.43 13.27 -4.43
N ILE A 128 -15.02 11.99 -4.40
CA ILE A 128 -13.93 11.53 -3.53
C ILE A 128 -12.62 12.23 -3.90
N ARG A 129 -12.31 12.35 -5.19
CA ARG A 129 -11.11 13.05 -5.67
C ARG A 129 -11.16 14.53 -5.26
N GLY A 130 -12.25 15.23 -5.53
CA GLY A 130 -12.41 16.65 -5.17
C GLY A 130 -12.40 16.90 -3.65
N PHE A 131 -12.80 15.93 -2.82
CA PHE A 131 -12.64 16.04 -1.37
C PHE A 131 -11.18 15.99 -0.94
N HIS A 132 -10.38 15.09 -1.51
CA HIS A 132 -8.96 14.96 -1.14
C HIS A 132 -8.06 16.01 -1.81
N GLU A 133 -8.49 16.64 -2.90
CA GLU A 133 -7.74 17.69 -3.62
C GLU A 133 -7.92 19.11 -3.06
N GLN A 134 -8.83 19.32 -2.10
CA GLN A 134 -9.00 20.59 -1.38
C GLN A 134 -7.80 20.95 -0.50
#